data_AF-A0A1F3A004-F1
#
_entry.id   AF-A0A1F3A004-F1
#
_cell.length_a   1.000
_cell.length_b   1.000
_cell.length_c   1.000
_cell.angle_alpha   90.00
_cell.angle_beta   90.00
_cell.angle_gamma   90.00
#
_symmetry.space_group_name_H-M   'P 1'
#
loop_
_entity.id
_entity.type
_entity.pdbx_description
1 polymer ?
#
loop_
_entity_poly.entity_id
_entity_poly.type
_entity_poly.pdbx_seq_one_letter_code
_entity_poly.pdbx_strand_id
1 'polypeptide(L)'
;MNSAGPRRHGGTPKKYHLTDERRELIVRLYDGCNRSSLAARLGVPDWVVTRWARQLGVARTKEPRWTPEDLDYLERGISRHSWAAMAKHLRRSKIAVQLKAKRLGLRKLSTEGLTQNQVAFAFGVERRKVHRWIQMEWLRARRRRSDRTAANGGDAYLIFEADLRRFIAMHPDEIELRRIADKQWFIDLLVGAIEPEKLVAKSVVERASEAA
;
A
#
# COMPACT_ATOMS: atom_id res chain seq x y z
N MET A 1 -37.41 -20.03 56.90
CA MET A 1 -37.48 -18.77 56.12
C MET A 1 -36.19 -18.00 56.35
N ASN A 2 -35.36 -17.80 55.33
CA ASN A 2 -34.33 -16.76 55.31
C ASN A 2 -33.80 -16.61 53.87
N SER A 3 -34.53 -15.85 53.06
CA SER A 3 -34.07 -15.43 51.73
C SER A 3 -33.23 -14.17 51.89
N ALA A 4 -31.91 -14.32 51.85
CA ALA A 4 -30.98 -13.19 51.77
C ALA A 4 -31.12 -12.52 50.39
N GLY A 5 -31.73 -11.33 50.34
CA GLY A 5 -31.84 -10.54 49.12
C GLY A 5 -30.46 -10.14 48.56
N PRO A 6 -30.34 -9.92 47.23
CA PRO A 6 -29.06 -9.64 46.60
C PRO A 6 -28.50 -8.30 47.09
N ARG A 7 -27.24 -8.31 47.53
CA ARG A 7 -26.50 -7.11 47.97
C ARG A 7 -26.35 -6.14 46.80
N ARG A 8 -27.15 -5.07 46.79
CA ARG A 8 -26.98 -3.96 45.83
C ARG A 8 -25.64 -3.27 46.11
N HIS A 9 -24.66 -3.47 45.23
CA HIS A 9 -23.44 -2.67 45.26
C HIS A 9 -23.81 -1.26 44.81
N GLY A 10 -23.88 -0.31 45.74
CA GLY A 10 -23.98 1.10 45.43
C GLY A 10 -22.75 1.51 44.63
N GLY A 11 -22.90 1.74 43.33
CA GLY A 11 -21.80 2.17 42.48
C GLY A 11 -21.26 3.52 42.96
N THR A 12 -19.95 3.61 43.16
CA THR A 12 -19.29 4.87 43.54
C THR A 12 -19.61 5.96 42.50
N PRO A 13 -19.94 7.21 42.91
CA PRO A 13 -20.20 8.30 41.98
C PRO A 13 -19.06 8.47 40.98
N LYS A 14 -19.38 8.65 39.68
CA LYS A 14 -18.36 8.85 38.65
C LYS A 14 -17.65 10.18 38.90
N LYS A 15 -16.35 10.13 39.25
CA LYS A 15 -15.49 11.31 39.47
C LYS A 15 -15.45 12.32 38.30
N TYR A 16 -15.66 11.87 37.06
CA TYR A 16 -15.56 12.71 35.86
C TYR A 16 -16.83 12.62 35.01
N HIS A 17 -17.41 13.78 34.70
CA HIS A 17 -18.63 13.92 33.89
C HIS A 17 -18.31 14.47 32.50
N LEU A 18 -18.92 13.86 31.48
CA LEU A 18 -18.86 14.32 30.10
C LEU A 18 -19.99 15.33 29.88
N THR A 19 -19.69 16.61 30.03
CA THR A 19 -20.60 17.71 29.69
C THR A 19 -20.64 17.91 28.17
N ASP A 20 -21.62 18.68 27.68
CA ASP A 20 -21.77 18.97 26.25
C ASP A 20 -20.55 19.74 25.70
N GLU A 21 -20.03 20.70 26.45
CA GLU A 21 -18.79 21.42 26.10
C GLU A 21 -17.59 20.47 25.95
N ARG A 22 -17.43 19.54 26.89
CA ARG A 22 -16.35 18.53 26.83
C ARG A 22 -16.53 17.57 25.66
N ARG A 23 -17.78 17.19 25.35
CA ARG A 23 -18.13 16.35 24.19
C ARG A 23 -17.74 17.07 22.90
N GLU A 24 -18.16 18.31 22.73
CA GLU A 24 -17.87 19.10 21.53
C GLU A 24 -16.36 19.24 21.32
N LEU A 25 -15.63 19.55 22.40
CA LEU A 25 -14.18 19.69 22.33
C LEU A 25 -13.48 18.39 21.92
N ILE A 26 -13.94 17.24 22.43
CA ILE A 26 -13.40 15.92 22.06
C ILE A 26 -13.70 15.63 20.59
N VAL A 27 -14.95 15.77 20.15
CA VAL A 27 -15.33 15.51 18.75
C VAL A 27 -14.51 16.37 17.78
N ARG A 28 -14.27 17.64 18.13
CA ARG A 28 -13.54 18.58 17.29
C ARG A 28 -12.04 18.32 17.24
N LEU A 29 -11.41 17.95 18.35
CA LEU A 29 -9.95 17.98 18.48
C LEU A 29 -9.29 16.60 18.52
N TYR A 30 -10.02 15.52 18.80
CA TYR A 30 -9.42 14.22 19.15
C TYR A 30 -8.43 13.67 18.09
N ASP A 31 -8.76 13.78 16.80
CA ASP A 31 -7.94 13.22 15.71
C ASP A 31 -6.76 14.10 15.28
N GLY A 32 -6.61 15.31 15.83
CA GLY A 32 -5.58 16.28 15.44
C GLY A 32 -4.69 16.80 16.57
N CYS A 33 -5.01 16.49 17.82
CA CYS A 33 -4.26 17.00 18.98
C CYS A 33 -3.49 15.91 19.71
N ASN A 34 -2.42 16.32 20.40
CA ASN A 34 -1.81 15.45 21.41
C ASN A 34 -2.85 15.23 22.53
N ARG A 35 -3.19 13.97 22.76
CA ARG A 35 -4.19 13.55 23.75
C ARG A 35 -3.89 14.06 25.16
N SER A 36 -2.62 14.14 25.56
CA SER A 36 -2.24 14.68 26.87
C SER A 36 -2.49 16.19 26.95
N SER A 37 -2.35 16.91 25.84
CA SER A 37 -2.73 18.33 25.76
C SER A 37 -4.25 18.53 25.83
N LEU A 38 -5.02 17.64 25.19
CA LEU A 38 -6.50 17.66 25.29
C LEU A 38 -6.97 17.34 26.71
N ALA A 39 -6.33 16.37 27.37
CA ALA A 39 -6.57 16.01 28.76
C ALA A 39 -6.30 17.20 29.71
N ALA A 40 -5.16 17.88 29.54
CA ALA A 40 -4.84 19.09 30.28
C ALA A 40 -5.89 20.20 30.08
N ARG A 41 -6.31 20.44 28.84
CA ARG A 41 -7.33 21.45 28.51
C ARG A 41 -8.71 21.12 29.10
N LEU A 42 -9.05 19.85 29.21
CA LEU A 42 -10.33 19.38 29.78
C LEU A 42 -10.30 19.24 31.31
N GLY A 43 -9.12 19.36 31.94
CA GLY A 43 -8.93 19.15 33.37
C GLY A 43 -9.18 17.71 33.81
N VAL A 44 -8.91 16.72 32.95
CA VAL A 44 -9.13 15.29 33.24
C VAL A 44 -7.94 14.44 32.82
N PRO A 45 -7.73 13.25 33.42
CA PRO A 45 -6.68 12.33 32.97
C PRO A 45 -6.88 11.77 31.55
N ASP A 46 -5.79 11.44 30.84
CA ASP A 46 -5.79 10.89 29.47
C ASP A 46 -6.70 9.66 29.28
N TRP A 47 -6.78 8.79 30.30
CA TRP A 47 -7.62 7.60 30.24
C TRP A 47 -9.11 7.96 30.19
N VAL A 48 -9.51 9.08 30.82
CA VAL A 48 -10.90 9.58 30.79
C VAL A 48 -11.24 10.08 29.39
N VAL A 49 -10.34 10.85 28.78
CA VAL A 49 -10.48 11.31 27.39
C VAL A 49 -10.56 10.13 26.43
N THR A 50 -9.71 9.12 26.61
CA THR A 50 -9.74 7.88 25.80
C THR A 50 -11.07 7.14 25.95
N ARG A 51 -11.59 7.04 27.18
CA ARG A 51 -12.89 6.42 27.45
C ARG A 51 -14.03 7.19 26.78
N TRP A 52 -14.05 8.51 26.90
CA TRP A 52 -15.08 9.35 26.28
C TRP A 52 -14.99 9.32 24.75
N ALA A 53 -13.80 9.38 24.17
CA ALA A 53 -13.62 9.24 22.74
C ALA A 53 -14.13 7.90 22.20
N ARG A 54 -13.94 6.80 22.94
CA ARG A 54 -14.53 5.49 22.60
C ARG A 54 -16.05 5.52 22.69
N GLN A 55 -16.60 6.14 23.74
CA GLN A 55 -18.06 6.29 23.91
C GLN A 55 -18.69 7.15 22.80
N LEU A 56 -17.97 8.15 22.32
CA LEU A 56 -18.39 9.05 21.24
C LEU A 56 -18.08 8.51 19.84
N GLY A 57 -17.43 7.34 19.72
CA GLY A 57 -17.07 6.74 18.43
C GLY A 57 -15.97 7.46 17.66
N VAL A 58 -15.31 8.47 18.24
CA VAL A 58 -14.20 9.21 17.61
C VAL A 58 -12.84 8.59 17.89
N ALA A 59 -12.76 7.63 18.80
CA ALA A 59 -11.53 6.88 19.02
C ALA A 59 -11.21 6.00 17.81
N ARG A 60 -9.99 6.13 17.27
CA ARG A 60 -9.49 5.25 16.21
C ARG A 60 -9.64 3.78 16.60
N THR A 61 -10.34 3.02 15.78
CA THR A 61 -10.40 1.55 15.91
C THR A 61 -9.06 0.95 15.49
N LYS A 62 -8.53 0.04 16.31
CA LYS A 62 -7.26 -0.64 16.00
C LYS A 62 -7.44 -1.46 14.72
N GLU A 63 -6.53 -1.28 13.76
CA GLU A 63 -6.54 -2.08 12.54
C GLU A 63 -6.37 -3.59 12.86
N PRO A 64 -7.06 -4.48 12.12
CA PRO A 64 -6.86 -5.92 12.27
C PRO A 64 -5.41 -6.34 12.06
N ARG A 65 -4.95 -7.36 12.81
CA ARG A 65 -3.64 -7.96 12.60
C ARG A 65 -3.53 -8.51 11.18
N TRP A 66 -2.34 -8.43 10.58
CA TRP A 66 -2.06 -9.04 9.27
C TRP A 66 -2.01 -10.55 9.43
N THR A 67 -2.84 -11.27 8.68
CA THR A 67 -2.82 -12.74 8.63
C THR A 67 -1.90 -13.23 7.49
N PRO A 68 -1.45 -14.49 7.50
CA PRO A 68 -0.68 -15.05 6.39
C PRO A 68 -1.38 -14.92 5.04
N GLU A 69 -2.71 -15.07 5.01
CA GLU A 69 -3.53 -14.94 3.81
C GLU A 69 -3.55 -13.49 3.29
N ASP A 70 -3.60 -12.50 4.19
CA ASP A 70 -3.46 -11.09 3.80
C ASP A 70 -2.11 -10.82 3.14
N LEU A 71 -1.04 -11.46 3.63
CA LEU A 71 0.32 -11.28 3.11
C LEU A 71 0.47 -11.93 1.73
N ASP A 72 -0.03 -13.15 1.57
CA ASP A 72 -0.03 -13.87 0.29
C ASP A 72 -0.86 -13.13 -0.77
N TYR A 73 -2.04 -12.63 -0.41
CA TYR A 73 -2.85 -11.79 -1.31
C TYR A 73 -2.10 -10.51 -1.70
N LEU A 74 -1.43 -9.85 -0.75
CA LEU A 74 -0.66 -8.64 -1.02
C LEU A 74 0.51 -8.91 -1.96
N GLU A 75 1.24 -10.01 -1.75
CA GLU A 75 2.39 -10.40 -2.56
C GLU A 75 1.98 -10.76 -3.99
N ARG A 76 0.92 -11.58 -4.15
CA ARG A 76 0.41 -11.96 -5.48
C ARG A 76 -0.31 -10.83 -6.21
N GLY A 77 -0.88 -9.89 -5.45
CA GLY A 77 -1.76 -8.84 -5.97
C GLY A 77 -1.06 -7.53 -6.32
N ILE A 78 0.16 -7.29 -5.82
CA ILE A 78 0.80 -5.97 -5.89
C ILE A 78 1.06 -5.48 -7.32
N SER A 79 1.41 -6.38 -8.23
CA SER A 79 1.66 -6.10 -9.63
C SER A 79 0.35 -5.88 -10.40
N ARG A 80 -0.72 -6.62 -10.06
CA ARG A 80 -1.99 -6.66 -10.80
C ARG A 80 -3.05 -5.68 -10.31
N HIS A 81 -3.14 -5.44 -9.01
CA HIS A 81 -4.24 -4.69 -8.41
C HIS A 81 -3.82 -3.29 -7.99
N SER A 82 -4.75 -2.33 -8.09
CA SER A 82 -4.54 -0.98 -7.56
C SER A 82 -4.47 -1.01 -6.03
N TRP A 83 -3.78 -0.04 -5.43
CA TRP A 83 -3.75 0.11 -3.97
C TRP A 83 -5.16 0.25 -3.37
N ALA A 84 -6.08 0.87 -4.10
CA ALA A 84 -7.47 1.04 -3.67
C ALA A 84 -8.23 -0.30 -3.70
N ALA A 85 -8.04 -1.11 -4.74
CA ALA A 85 -8.64 -2.44 -4.84
C ALA A 85 -8.13 -3.36 -3.73
N MET A 86 -6.82 -3.40 -3.50
CA MET A 86 -6.23 -4.19 -2.40
C MET A 86 -6.71 -3.71 -1.03
N ALA A 87 -6.78 -2.39 -0.82
CA ALA A 87 -7.32 -1.81 0.42
C ALA A 87 -8.76 -2.24 0.70
N LYS A 88 -9.62 -2.23 -0.34
CA LYS A 88 -11.00 -2.69 -0.25
C LYS A 88 -11.08 -4.18 0.10
N HIS A 89 -10.28 -5.02 -0.56
CA HIS A 89 -10.25 -6.46 -0.30
C HIS A 89 -9.75 -6.78 1.11
N LEU A 90 -8.64 -6.18 1.51
CA LEU A 90 -8.01 -6.36 2.82
C LEU A 90 -8.72 -5.64 3.97
N ARG A 91 -9.81 -4.90 3.68
CA ARG A 91 -10.57 -4.05 4.61
C ARG A 91 -9.66 -3.15 5.46
N ARG A 92 -8.67 -2.52 4.81
CA ARG A 92 -7.66 -1.65 5.44
C ARG A 92 -7.52 -0.33 4.70
N SER A 93 -6.92 0.66 5.34
CA SER A 93 -6.62 1.92 4.67
C SER A 93 -5.58 1.73 3.55
N LYS A 94 -5.70 2.51 2.47
CA LYS A 94 -4.71 2.52 1.37
C LYS A 94 -3.29 2.72 1.89
N ILE A 95 -3.12 3.61 2.88
CA ILE A 95 -1.83 3.91 3.50
C ILE A 95 -1.29 2.69 4.26
N ALA A 96 -2.13 1.98 5.03
CA ALA A 96 -1.70 0.79 5.76
C ALA A 96 -1.20 -0.31 4.81
N VAL A 97 -1.91 -0.54 3.69
CA VAL A 97 -1.49 -1.49 2.66
C VAL A 97 -0.15 -1.09 2.03
N GLN A 98 0.01 0.19 1.66
CA GLN A 98 1.26 0.71 1.10
C GLN A 98 2.44 0.57 2.08
N LEU A 99 2.23 0.90 3.35
CA LEU A 99 3.24 0.76 4.39
C LEU A 99 3.61 -0.70 4.64
N LYS A 100 2.62 -1.60 4.61
CA LYS A 100 2.88 -3.04 4.77
C LYS A 100 3.68 -3.57 3.59
N ALA A 101 3.28 -3.27 2.35
CA ALA A 101 4.01 -3.65 1.15
C ALA A 101 5.48 -3.17 1.21
N LYS A 102 5.69 -1.90 1.60
CA LYS A 102 7.04 -1.34 1.78
C LYS A 102 7.86 -2.11 2.82
N ARG A 103 7.27 -2.52 3.95
CA ARG A 103 7.95 -3.31 4.99
C ARG A 103 8.30 -4.73 4.54
N LEU A 104 7.51 -5.29 3.63
CA LEU A 104 7.79 -6.58 2.99
C LEU A 104 8.76 -6.45 1.81
N GLY A 105 9.25 -5.24 1.51
CA GLY A 105 10.12 -5.02 0.35
C GLY A 105 9.40 -5.06 -1.00
N LEU A 106 8.08 -5.22 -1.02
CA LEU A 106 7.30 -5.30 -2.23
C LEU A 106 7.17 -3.93 -2.90
N ARG A 107 7.31 -3.90 -4.23
CA ARG A 107 7.23 -2.67 -5.03
C ARG A 107 6.24 -2.87 -6.15
N LYS A 108 5.35 -1.90 -6.33
CA LYS A 108 4.49 -1.86 -7.51
C LYS A 108 5.32 -1.44 -8.72
N LEU A 109 5.36 -2.29 -9.72
CA LEU A 109 5.92 -1.99 -11.04
C LEU A 109 4.76 -1.44 -11.88
N SER A 110 4.75 -0.13 -12.14
CA SER A 110 3.63 0.56 -12.79
C SER A 110 3.84 0.65 -14.30
N THR A 111 2.75 0.55 -15.06
CA THR A 111 2.67 0.88 -16.50
C THR A 111 2.91 2.37 -16.77
N GLU A 112 2.69 3.24 -15.79
CA GLU A 112 2.89 4.71 -15.90
C GLU A 112 4.38 5.13 -15.89
N GLY A 113 5.29 4.17 -15.84
CA GLY A 113 6.73 4.40 -15.89
C GLY A 113 7.43 4.00 -14.59
N LEU A 114 8.57 3.35 -14.75
CA LEU A 114 9.41 2.82 -13.68
C LEU A 114 10.57 3.75 -13.41
N THR A 115 10.88 3.95 -12.13
CA THR A 115 12.13 4.60 -11.71
C THR A 115 13.33 3.68 -11.91
N GLN A 116 14.54 4.24 -11.98
CA GLN A 116 15.79 3.44 -12.01
C GLN A 116 15.84 2.39 -10.90
N ASN A 117 15.38 2.73 -9.69
CA ASN A 117 15.36 1.80 -8.56
C ASN A 117 14.34 0.66 -8.75
N GLN A 118 13.20 0.95 -9.39
CA GLN A 118 12.21 -0.08 -9.69
C GLN A 118 12.72 -1.02 -10.79
N VAL A 119 13.36 -0.47 -11.84
CA VAL A 119 14.01 -1.29 -12.87
C VAL A 119 15.13 -2.14 -12.26
N ALA A 120 16.00 -1.54 -11.45
CA ALA A 120 17.07 -2.25 -10.76
C ALA A 120 16.55 -3.41 -9.92
N PHE A 121 15.49 -3.17 -9.14
CA PHE A 121 14.81 -4.20 -8.38
C PHE A 121 14.21 -5.29 -9.28
N ALA A 122 13.48 -4.92 -10.34
CA ALA A 122 12.79 -5.85 -11.20
C ALA A 122 13.75 -6.82 -11.93
N PHE A 123 14.89 -6.30 -12.39
CA PHE A 123 15.94 -7.07 -13.06
C PHE A 123 16.96 -7.70 -12.08
N GLY A 124 16.85 -7.42 -10.78
CA GLY A 124 17.80 -7.90 -9.78
C GLY A 124 19.24 -7.41 -9.99
N VAL A 125 19.40 -6.17 -10.46
CA VAL A 125 20.69 -5.53 -10.74
C VAL A 125 20.89 -4.30 -9.86
N GLU A 126 22.13 -3.80 -9.77
CA GLU A 126 22.40 -2.54 -9.07
C GLU A 126 21.83 -1.34 -9.85
N ARG A 127 21.35 -0.31 -9.14
CA ARG A 127 20.91 0.97 -9.73
C ARG A 127 21.98 1.58 -10.66
N ARG A 128 23.27 1.44 -10.33
CA ARG A 128 24.38 1.93 -11.16
C ARG A 128 24.42 1.24 -12.53
N LYS A 129 24.09 -0.04 -12.60
CA LYS A 129 23.99 -0.78 -13.87
C LYS A 129 22.88 -0.22 -14.75
N VAL A 130 21.70 0.03 -14.16
CA VAL A 130 20.59 0.68 -14.87
C VAL A 130 20.96 2.08 -15.35
N HIS A 131 21.67 2.85 -14.51
CA HIS A 131 22.15 4.17 -14.91
C HIS A 131 23.11 4.09 -16.10
N ARG A 132 24.00 3.09 -16.14
CA ARG A 132 24.89 2.83 -17.28
C ARG A 132 24.12 2.53 -18.56
N TRP A 133 23.09 1.67 -18.51
CA TRP A 133 22.23 1.40 -19.68
C TRP A 133 21.59 2.67 -20.24
N ILE A 134 21.23 3.62 -19.38
CA ILE A 134 20.70 4.93 -19.80
C ILE A 134 21.80 5.82 -20.42
N GLN A 135 23.00 5.85 -19.83
CA GLN A 135 24.13 6.65 -20.35
C GLN A 135 24.62 6.14 -21.71
N MET A 136 24.55 4.83 -21.94
CA MET A 136 24.87 4.21 -23.22
C MET A 136 23.75 4.31 -24.25
N GLU A 137 22.64 4.98 -23.91
CA GLU A 137 21.43 5.13 -24.74
C GLU A 137 20.74 3.80 -25.11
N TRP A 138 21.13 2.69 -24.49
CA TRP A 138 20.50 1.36 -24.65
C TRP A 138 19.09 1.35 -24.03
N LEU A 139 18.92 2.04 -22.90
CA LEU A 139 17.65 2.15 -22.21
C LEU A 139 17.16 3.60 -22.21
N ARG A 140 16.11 3.86 -22.99
CA ARG A 140 15.50 5.19 -23.05
C ARG A 140 14.79 5.52 -21.73
N ALA A 141 15.08 6.70 -21.21
CA ALA A 141 14.50 7.18 -19.97
C ALA A 141 14.11 8.66 -20.08
N ARG A 142 12.93 9.02 -19.58
CA ARG A 142 12.39 10.39 -19.61
C ARG A 142 12.51 11.02 -18.22
N ARG A 143 12.69 12.32 -18.13
CA ARG A 143 12.69 13.03 -16.84
C ARG A 143 11.25 13.16 -16.31
N ARG A 144 11.03 12.85 -15.03
CA ARG A 144 9.72 12.93 -14.37
C ARG A 144 9.20 14.37 -14.22
N ARG A 145 10.08 15.37 -14.35
CA ARG A 145 9.81 16.80 -14.15
C ARG A 145 9.19 17.08 -12.78
N SER A 146 9.76 16.49 -11.72
CA SER A 146 9.38 16.80 -10.35
C SER A 146 10.18 17.98 -9.80
N ASP A 147 9.62 18.70 -8.82
CA ASP A 147 10.29 19.79 -8.08
C ASP A 147 11.43 19.31 -7.16
N ARG A 148 11.93 18.08 -7.35
CA ARG A 148 12.98 17.50 -6.52
C ARG A 148 14.33 18.15 -6.86
N THR A 149 14.86 18.89 -5.89
CA THR A 149 16.21 19.46 -5.97
C THR A 149 17.30 18.38 -5.95
N ALA A 150 18.51 18.72 -6.39
CA ALA A 150 19.67 17.83 -6.37
C ALA A 150 19.97 17.25 -4.97
N ALA A 151 19.74 18.05 -3.92
CA ALA A 151 19.85 17.64 -2.52
C ALA A 151 18.90 16.47 -2.14
N ASN A 152 17.78 16.34 -2.85
CA ASN A 152 16.79 15.27 -2.65
C ASN A 152 16.98 14.08 -3.64
N GLY A 153 18.19 13.92 -4.19
CA GLY A 153 18.51 12.85 -5.14
C GLY A 153 18.09 13.14 -6.58
N GLY A 154 17.71 14.38 -6.89
CA GLY A 154 17.37 14.87 -8.23
C GLY A 154 16.05 14.34 -8.80
N ASP A 155 15.79 14.72 -10.05
CA ASP A 155 14.58 14.30 -10.76
C ASP A 155 14.70 12.85 -11.24
N ALA A 156 13.72 12.04 -10.84
CA ALA A 156 13.70 10.62 -11.16
C ALA A 156 13.52 10.41 -12.66
N TYR A 157 14.27 9.46 -13.23
CA TYR A 157 13.95 8.93 -14.55
C TYR A 157 12.65 8.13 -14.49
N LEU A 158 11.84 8.22 -15.55
CA LEU A 158 10.73 7.35 -15.87
C LEU A 158 11.07 6.53 -17.11
N ILE A 159 11.03 5.22 -16.94
CA ILE A 159 11.35 4.21 -17.96
C ILE A 159 10.05 3.47 -18.25
N PHE A 160 9.56 3.55 -19.49
CA PHE A 160 8.28 2.94 -19.85
C PHE A 160 8.48 1.48 -20.29
N GLU A 161 7.42 0.69 -20.21
CA GLU A 161 7.46 -0.72 -20.62
C GLU A 161 7.91 -0.90 -22.07
N ALA A 162 7.46 -0.04 -22.99
CA ALA A 162 7.88 -0.09 -24.38
C ALA A 162 9.41 0.09 -24.53
N ASP A 163 9.99 0.99 -23.74
CA ASP A 163 11.44 1.24 -23.72
C ASP A 163 12.19 0.04 -23.08
N LEU A 164 11.61 -0.60 -22.06
CA LEU A 164 12.15 -1.85 -21.49
C LEU A 164 12.09 -3.02 -22.47
N ARG A 165 10.97 -3.23 -23.18
CA ARG A 165 10.84 -4.29 -24.19
C ARG A 165 11.87 -4.11 -25.30
N ARG A 166 12.04 -2.88 -25.77
CA ARG A 166 13.08 -2.54 -26.76
C ARG A 166 14.47 -2.86 -26.22
N PHE A 167 14.78 -2.46 -25.00
CA PHE A 167 16.06 -2.75 -24.37
C PHE A 167 16.31 -4.27 -24.26
N ILE A 168 15.32 -5.05 -23.79
CA ILE A 168 15.43 -6.50 -23.67
C ILE A 168 15.69 -7.16 -25.03
N ALA A 169 14.99 -6.70 -26.09
CA ALA A 169 15.15 -7.24 -27.43
C ALA A 169 16.53 -6.93 -28.04
N MET A 170 17.09 -5.75 -27.76
CA MET A 170 18.38 -5.31 -28.31
C MET A 170 19.58 -5.78 -27.49
N HIS A 171 19.40 -6.01 -26.19
CA HIS A 171 20.47 -6.33 -25.24
C HIS A 171 20.09 -7.47 -24.28
N PRO A 172 19.72 -8.67 -24.80
CA PRO A 172 19.30 -9.79 -23.95
C PRO A 172 20.39 -10.27 -22.98
N ASP A 173 21.67 -10.18 -23.37
CA ASP A 173 22.81 -10.62 -22.56
C ASP A 173 23.01 -9.79 -21.27
N GLU A 174 22.44 -8.59 -21.22
CA GLU A 174 22.49 -7.75 -20.02
C GLU A 174 21.55 -8.23 -18.90
N ILE A 175 20.66 -9.19 -19.21
CA ILE A 175 19.55 -9.63 -18.38
C ILE A 175 19.80 -11.05 -17.85
N GLU A 176 19.98 -11.14 -16.54
CA GLU A 176 20.09 -12.42 -15.87
C GLU A 176 18.70 -12.90 -15.40
N LEU A 177 18.08 -13.79 -16.18
CA LEU A 177 16.72 -14.29 -15.92
C LEU A 177 16.52 -14.86 -14.50
N ARG A 178 17.58 -15.43 -13.90
CA ARG A 178 17.53 -15.98 -12.53
C ARG A 178 17.37 -14.90 -11.45
N ARG A 179 17.75 -13.65 -11.74
CA ARG A 179 17.72 -12.52 -10.80
C ARG A 179 16.43 -11.72 -10.87
N ILE A 180 15.54 -12.03 -11.80
CA ILE A 180 14.26 -11.35 -11.97
C ILE A 180 13.41 -11.55 -10.71
N ALA A 181 13.01 -10.44 -10.08
CA ALA A 181 12.29 -10.45 -8.80
C ALA A 181 10.85 -10.99 -8.94
N ASP A 182 10.17 -10.65 -10.04
CA ASP A 182 8.82 -11.10 -10.35
C ASP A 182 8.80 -11.66 -11.78
N LYS A 183 8.83 -12.99 -11.89
CA LYS A 183 8.83 -13.70 -13.18
C LYS A 183 7.53 -13.47 -13.96
N GLN A 184 6.40 -13.36 -13.27
CA GLN A 184 5.12 -13.12 -13.92
C GLN A 184 5.08 -11.73 -14.53
N TRP A 185 5.50 -10.71 -13.76
CA TRP A 185 5.64 -9.35 -14.30
C TRP A 185 6.56 -9.30 -15.52
N PHE A 186 7.66 -10.05 -15.53
CA PHE A 186 8.56 -10.08 -16.68
C PHE A 186 7.90 -10.71 -17.92
N ILE A 187 7.11 -11.76 -17.75
CA ILE A 187 6.31 -12.35 -18.83
C ILE A 187 5.28 -11.32 -19.32
N ASP A 188 4.54 -10.68 -18.42
CA ASP A 188 3.53 -9.67 -18.76
C ASP A 188 4.17 -8.48 -19.52
N LEU A 189 5.39 -8.10 -19.14
CA LEU A 189 6.20 -7.08 -19.82
C LEU A 189 6.54 -7.52 -21.25
N LEU A 190 7.02 -8.75 -21.45
CA LEU A 190 7.43 -9.26 -22.76
C LEU A 190 6.26 -9.44 -23.71
N VAL A 191 5.21 -10.07 -23.23
CA VAL A 191 3.99 -10.37 -23.98
C VAL A 191 3.19 -9.08 -24.25
N GLY A 192 3.42 -8.06 -23.41
CA GLY A 192 2.81 -6.74 -23.52
C GLY A 192 1.35 -6.78 -23.14
N ALA A 193 1.05 -6.77 -21.83
CA ALA A 193 -0.30 -6.67 -21.26
C ALA A 193 -1.39 -7.34 -22.13
N ILE A 194 -1.20 -8.60 -22.51
CA ILE A 194 -2.34 -9.38 -22.96
C ILE A 194 -3.09 -9.73 -21.68
N GLU A 195 -4.20 -9.04 -21.45
CA GLU A 195 -5.17 -9.45 -20.44
C GLU A 195 -5.43 -10.96 -20.64
N PRO A 196 -5.15 -11.82 -19.65
CA PRO A 196 -5.28 -13.27 -19.84
C PRO A 196 -6.68 -13.66 -20.32
N GLU A 197 -7.69 -12.87 -19.96
CA GLU A 197 -9.08 -12.98 -20.43
C GLU A 197 -9.22 -12.89 -21.96
N LYS A 198 -8.42 -12.03 -22.62
CA LYS A 198 -8.40 -11.87 -24.08
C LYS A 198 -7.67 -13.01 -24.80
N LEU A 199 -6.69 -13.62 -24.14
CA LEU A 199 -5.97 -14.81 -24.62
C LEU A 199 -6.88 -16.04 -24.61
N VAL A 200 -7.63 -16.24 -23.51
CA VAL A 200 -8.64 -17.30 -23.40
C VAL A 200 -9.74 -17.12 -24.43
N ALA A 201 -10.29 -15.90 -24.58
CA ALA A 201 -11.32 -15.60 -25.57
C ALA A 201 -10.85 -15.90 -27.02
N LYS A 202 -9.61 -15.55 -27.37
CA LYS A 202 -9.06 -15.83 -28.70
C LYS A 202 -8.88 -17.33 -28.96
N SER A 203 -8.38 -18.08 -27.97
CA SER A 203 -8.21 -19.54 -28.08
C SER A 203 -9.53 -20.31 -28.20
N VAL A 204 -10.60 -19.80 -27.58
CA VAL A 204 -11.94 -20.39 -27.67
C VAL A 204 -12.55 -20.15 -29.05
N VAL A 205 -12.36 -18.95 -29.62
CA VAL A 205 -12.82 -18.62 -30.97
C VAL A 205 -12.06 -19.43 -32.03
N GLU A 206 -10.75 -19.58 -31.91
CA GLU A 206 -9.93 -20.38 -32.85
C GLU A 206 -10.33 -21.87 -32.84
N ARG A 207 -10.57 -22.45 -31.65
CA ARG A 207 -11.07 -23.84 -31.55
C ARG A 207 -12.49 -24.02 -32.07
N ALA A 208 -13.34 -23.00 -31.92
CA ALA A 208 -14.70 -23.03 -32.46
C ALA A 208 -14.72 -22.94 -34.00
N SER A 209 -13.75 -22.25 -34.60
CA SER A 209 -13.59 -22.20 -36.06
C SER A 209 -12.94 -23.45 -36.67
N GLU A 210 -12.13 -24.19 -35.91
CA GLU A 210 -11.53 -25.47 -36.37
C GLU A 210 -12.49 -26.66 -36.25
N ALA A 211 -13.56 -26.52 -35.47
CA ALA A 211 -14.57 -27.57 -35.24
C ALA A 211 -15.85 -27.41 -36.10
N ALA A 212 -15.90 -26.41 -36.99
CA ALA A 212 -16.99 -26.14 -37.93
C ALA A 212 -16.54 -26.44 -39.37
#